data_AF-A0A959AYX3-F1
#
_entry.id   AF-A0A959AYX3-F1
#
_cell.length_a   1.000
_cell.length_b   1.000
_cell.length_c   1.000
_cell.angle_alpha   90.00
_cell.angle_beta   90.00
_cell.angle_gamma   90.00
#
_symmetry.space_group_name_H-M   'P 1'
#
loop_
_entity.id
_entity.type
_entity.pdbx_description
1 polymer ?
#
loop_
_entity_poly.entity_id
_entity_poly.type
_entity_poly.pdbx_seq_one_letter_code
_entity_poly.pdbx_strand_id
1 'polypeptide(L)'
;MKKISSEVVRQSLTYEAYRQLTDELLAQGKTTGENHSEAMIHYTQLNVARMNRLDKTTRLLENVQEQLRHLNQPMIWLTLTEAWCGDAAQI
;
A
#
# COMPACT_ATOMS: atom_id res chain seq x y z
N MET A 1 -15.93 3.99 -22.92
CA MET A 1 -14.84 3.51 -22.04
C MET A 1 -14.90 4.30 -20.74
N LYS A 2 -15.07 3.66 -19.58
CA LYS A 2 -15.08 4.38 -18.29
C LYS A 2 -13.65 4.84 -17.98
N LYS A 3 -13.47 6.12 -17.64
CA LYS A 3 -12.18 6.70 -17.25
C LYS A 3 -12.19 6.94 -15.74
N ILE A 4 -11.04 6.74 -15.09
CA ILE A 4 -10.85 7.17 -13.70
C ILE A 4 -10.83 8.70 -13.71
N SER A 5 -11.77 9.33 -12.99
CA SER A 5 -11.85 10.78 -12.90
C SER A 5 -10.86 11.30 -11.86
N SER A 6 -10.49 12.58 -11.96
CA SER A 6 -9.70 13.25 -10.94
C SER A 6 -10.38 13.24 -9.57
N GLU A 7 -11.71 13.18 -9.53
CA GLU A 7 -12.47 13.05 -8.29
C GLU A 7 -12.20 11.73 -7.57
N VAL A 8 -12.15 10.60 -8.30
CA VAL A 8 -11.80 9.31 -7.71
C VAL A 8 -10.38 9.33 -7.15
N VAL A 9 -9.45 9.95 -7.85
CA VAL A 9 -8.06 10.08 -7.36
C VAL A 9 -8.01 10.93 -6.09
N ARG A 10 -8.77 12.03 -6.01
CA ARG A 10 -8.83 12.87 -4.80
C ARG A 10 -9.41 12.17 -3.57
N GLN A 11 -10.20 11.12 -3.76
CA GLN A 11 -10.77 10.32 -2.68
C GLN A 11 -9.84 9.18 -2.23
N SER A 12 -8.72 8.96 -2.92
CA SER A 12 -7.74 7.93 -2.55
C SER A 12 -6.86 8.36 -1.37
N LEU A 13 -6.21 7.37 -0.75
CA LEU A 13 -5.22 7.59 0.30
C LEU A 13 -3.82 7.69 -0.31
N THR A 14 -2.98 8.54 0.27
CA THR A 14 -1.53 8.40 0.04
C THR A 14 -1.03 7.11 0.68
N TYR A 15 0.17 6.66 0.29
CA TYR A 15 0.79 5.51 0.92
C TYR A 15 0.92 5.70 2.44
N GLU A 16 1.40 6.86 2.89
CA GLU A 16 1.56 7.17 4.31
C GLU A 16 0.23 7.15 5.05
N ALA A 17 -0.83 7.72 4.47
CA ALA A 17 -2.17 7.69 5.05
C ALA A 17 -2.74 6.27 5.15
N TYR A 18 -2.46 5.42 4.15
CA TYR A 18 -2.82 3.99 4.21
C TYR A 18 -2.07 3.24 5.32
N ARG A 19 -0.77 3.52 5.50
CA ARG A 19 0.03 2.92 6.58
C ARG A 19 -0.47 3.34 7.96
N GLN A 20 -0.78 4.63 8.11
CA GLN A 20 -1.39 5.16 9.34
C GLN A 20 -2.75 4.52 9.63
N LEU A 21 -3.65 4.44 8.64
CA LEU A 21 -4.94 3.77 8.79
C LEU A 21 -4.77 2.31 9.25
N THR A 22 -3.80 1.61 8.67
CA THR A 22 -3.50 0.21 9.03
C THR A 22 -3.07 0.10 10.49
N ASP A 23 -2.17 0.96 10.95
CA ASP A 23 -1.69 0.97 12.33
C ASP A 23 -2.81 1.32 13.31
N GLU A 24 -3.65 2.31 12.98
CA GLU A 24 -4.82 2.70 13.79
C GLU A 24 -5.85 1.57 13.91
N LEU A 25 -6.11 0.83 12.83
CA LEU A 25 -7.01 -0.33 12.85
C LEU A 25 -6.42 -1.47 13.67
N LEU A 26 -5.13 -1.76 13.51
CA LEU A 26 -4.46 -2.80 14.31
C LEU A 26 -4.48 -2.49 15.81
N ALA A 27 -4.27 -1.23 16.20
CA ALA A 27 -4.38 -0.80 17.59
C ALA A 27 -5.78 -1.04 18.18
N GLN A 28 -6.81 -1.08 17.34
CA GLN A 28 -8.19 -1.41 17.71
C GLN A 28 -8.53 -2.90 17.59
N GLY A 29 -7.56 -3.76 17.26
CA GLY A 29 -7.82 -5.18 16.98
C GLY A 29 -8.63 -5.39 15.70
N LYS A 30 -8.41 -4.58 14.67
CA LYS A 30 -9.11 -4.63 13.38
C LYS A 30 -8.13 -4.64 12.20
N THR A 31 -8.68 -4.82 11.01
CA THR A 31 -7.99 -4.67 9.71
C THR A 31 -8.93 -3.98 8.72
N THR A 32 -8.51 -3.70 7.50
CA THR A 32 -9.38 -3.17 6.44
C THR A 32 -10.40 -4.21 5.99
N GLY A 33 -11.60 -3.76 5.62
CA GLY A 33 -12.73 -4.63 5.29
C GLY A 33 -13.54 -5.00 6.54
N GLU A 34 -14.47 -5.94 6.41
CA GLU A 34 -15.44 -6.26 7.48
C GLU A 34 -15.05 -7.48 8.32
N ASN A 35 -14.10 -8.30 7.83
CA ASN A 35 -13.65 -9.51 8.52
C ASN A 35 -12.47 -9.21 9.44
N HIS A 36 -12.74 -9.13 10.75
CA HIS A 36 -11.74 -8.93 11.80
C HIS A 36 -11.48 -10.21 12.61
N SER A 37 -11.55 -11.39 11.96
CA SER A 37 -11.12 -12.63 12.62
C SER A 37 -9.65 -12.56 13.04
N GLU A 38 -9.29 -13.35 14.06
CA GLU A 38 -7.92 -13.43 14.58
C GLU A 38 -6.89 -13.69 13.47
N ALA A 39 -7.23 -14.54 12.50
CA ALA A 39 -6.39 -14.81 11.33
C ALA A 39 -6.12 -13.55 10.49
N MET A 40 -7.13 -12.72 10.24
CA MET A 40 -7.01 -11.51 9.42
C MET A 40 -6.20 -10.42 10.14
N ILE A 41 -6.41 -10.29 11.45
CA ILE A 41 -5.60 -9.40 12.29
C ILE A 41 -4.14 -9.87 12.30
N HIS A 42 -3.91 -11.17 12.46
CA HIS A 42 -2.58 -11.76 12.43
C HIS A 42 -1.86 -11.52 11.10
N TYR A 43 -2.54 -11.72 9.96
CA TYR A 43 -1.96 -11.40 8.65
C TYR A 43 -1.61 -9.92 8.52
N THR A 44 -2.48 -9.05 9.02
CA THR A 44 -2.23 -7.59 9.01
C THR A 44 -1.00 -7.23 9.83
N GLN A 45 -0.81 -7.83 11.02
CA GLN A 45 0.39 -7.64 11.84
C GLN A 45 1.67 -8.10 11.10
N LEU A 46 1.63 -9.28 10.47
CA LEU A 46 2.74 -9.79 9.66
C LEU A 46 3.06 -8.86 8.49
N ASN A 47 2.02 -8.32 7.85
CA ASN A 47 2.16 -7.44 6.70
C ASN A 47 2.77 -6.08 7.10
N VAL A 48 2.37 -5.51 8.24
CA VAL A 48 3.03 -4.30 8.79
C VAL A 48 4.52 -4.54 9.03
N ALA A 49 4.90 -5.70 9.59
CA ALA A 49 6.31 -6.04 9.76
C ALA A 49 7.06 -6.17 8.42
N ARG A 50 6.42 -6.74 7.39
CA ARG A 50 7.00 -6.87 6.03
C ARG A 50 7.20 -5.51 5.38
N MET A 51 6.18 -4.66 5.38
CA MET A 51 6.27 -3.30 4.82
C MET A 51 7.33 -2.48 5.57
N ASN A 52 7.37 -2.55 6.92
CA ASN A 52 8.42 -1.88 7.72
C ASN A 52 9.84 -2.30 7.35
N ARG A 53 10.03 -3.56 6.94
CA ARG A 53 11.31 -4.06 6.44
C ARG A 53 11.59 -3.45 5.06
N LEU A 54 10.64 -3.56 4.13
CA LEU A 54 10.80 -3.05 2.76
C LEU A 54 11.09 -1.55 2.73
N ASP A 55 10.35 -0.75 3.50
CA ASP A 55 10.57 0.70 3.64
C ASP A 55 12.03 1.04 4.00
N LYS A 56 12.70 0.16 4.76
CA LYS A 56 14.09 0.35 5.21
C LYS A 56 15.11 -0.25 4.25
N THR A 57 14.81 -1.41 3.67
CA THR A 57 15.80 -2.23 2.96
C THR A 57 15.73 -2.12 1.43
N THR A 58 14.60 -1.69 0.87
CA THR A 58 14.43 -1.65 -0.59
C THR A 58 15.40 -0.64 -1.20
N ARG A 59 16.14 -1.08 -2.22
CA ARG A 59 17.06 -0.27 -3.01
C ARG A 59 16.84 -0.60 -4.49
N LEU A 60 16.60 0.42 -5.30
CA LEU A 60 16.49 0.25 -6.74
C LEU A 60 17.89 0.06 -7.34
N LEU A 61 18.02 -0.92 -8.23
CA LEU A 61 19.24 -1.11 -9.03
C LEU A 61 19.50 0.12 -9.90
N GLU A 62 20.77 0.43 -10.15
CA GLU A 62 21.18 1.62 -10.89
C GLU A 62 20.56 1.68 -12.30
N ASN A 63 20.56 0.55 -13.02
CA ASN A 63 19.92 0.44 -14.33
C ASN A 63 18.41 0.70 -14.28
N VAL A 64 17.72 0.29 -13.21
CA VAL A 64 16.27 0.57 -13.04
C VAL A 64 16.06 2.07 -12.84
N GLN A 65 16.89 2.71 -12.03
CA GLN A 65 16.83 4.16 -11.82
C GLN A 65 17.08 4.94 -13.12
N GLU A 66 18.03 4.49 -13.95
CA GLU A 66 18.27 5.05 -15.29
C GLU A 66 17.03 4.97 -16.17
N GLN A 67 16.39 3.80 -16.24
CA GLN A 67 15.17 3.62 -17.03
C GLN A 67 14.03 4.50 -16.53
N LEU A 68 13.85 4.62 -15.21
CA LEU A 68 12.82 5.47 -14.62
C LEU A 68 13.00 6.96 -14.95
N ARG A 69 14.25 7.43 -15.12
CA ARG A 69 14.53 8.83 -15.53
C ARG A 69 14.07 9.15 -16.96
N HIS A 70 13.87 8.15 -17.81
CA HIS A 70 13.36 8.34 -19.17
C HIS A 70 11.84 8.48 -19.24
N LEU A 71 11.13 8.23 -18.14
CA LEU A 71 9.68 8.42 -18.06
C LEU A 71 9.36 9.91 -17.96
N ASN A 72 8.96 10.51 -19.08
CA ASN A 72 8.68 11.95 -19.21
C ASN A 72 7.18 12.31 -19.13
N GLN A 73 6.33 11.32 -18.83
CA GLN A 73 4.90 11.52 -18.68
C GLN A 73 4.50 11.40 -17.22
N PRO A 74 3.75 12.38 -16.67
CA PRO A 74 3.17 12.24 -15.34
C PRO A 74 2.27 11.01 -15.26
N MET A 75 2.47 10.18 -14.25
CA MET A 75 1.68 8.98 -14.00
C MET A 75 1.08 9.03 -12.60
N ILE A 76 -0.16 8.56 -12.49
CA ILE A 76 -0.82 8.32 -11.20
C ILE A 76 -0.91 6.81 -11.03
N TRP A 77 -0.31 6.31 -9.95
CA TRP A 77 -0.37 4.91 -9.56
C TRP A 77 -1.47 4.79 -8.51
N LEU A 78 -2.65 4.31 -8.94
CA LEU A 78 -3.78 4.07 -8.06
C LEU A 78 -3.89 2.58 -7.79
N THR A 79 -3.73 2.19 -6.54
CA THR A 79 -3.73 0.78 -6.10
C THR A 79 -4.98 0.49 -5.29
N LEU A 80 -5.62 -0.65 -5.54
CA LEU A 80 -6.66 -1.22 -4.68
C LEU A 80 -6.00 -2.24 -3.77
N THR A 81 -6.20 -2.10 -2.46
CA THR A 81 -5.43 -2.85 -1.48
C THR A 81 -6.18 -3.04 -0.17
N GLU A 82 -5.81 -4.08 0.56
CA GLU A 82 -6.27 -4.41 1.90
C GLU A 82 -5.07 -4.74 2.79
N ALA A 83 -5.12 -4.32 4.05
CA ALA A 83 -4.02 -4.45 4.99
C ALA A 83 -3.66 -5.90 5.34
N TRP A 84 -4.63 -6.82 5.27
CA TRP A 84 -4.42 -8.25 5.48
C TRP A 84 -3.91 -8.98 4.23
N CYS A 85 -3.97 -8.37 3.05
CA CYS A 85 -3.56 -9.01 1.80
C CYS A 85 -2.04 -9.15 1.76
N GLY A 86 -1.55 -10.40 1.63
CA GLY A 86 -0.12 -10.70 1.64
C GLY A 86 0.65 -10.09 0.44
N ASP A 87 0.00 -9.96 -0.71
CA ASP A 87 0.58 -9.35 -1.91
C ASP A 87 0.75 -7.83 -1.73
N ALA A 88 -0.20 -7.20 -1.04
CA ALA A 88 -0.12 -5.79 -0.67
C ALA A 88 0.99 -5.47 0.33
N ALA A 89 1.56 -6.48 0.99
CA ALA A 89 2.68 -6.30 1.90
C ALA A 89 4.05 -6.37 1.22
N GLN A 90 4.07 -6.57 -0.11
CA GLN A 90 5.28 -6.50 -0.94
C GLN A 90 5.51 -5.11 -1.54
N ILE A 91 4.63 -4.16 -1.21
CA ILE A 91 4.73 -2.75 -1.62
C ILE A 91 5.58 -2.00 -0.60
#